data_AF-A0A7S0AAJ8-F1
#
_entry.id   AF-A0A7S0AAJ8-F1
#
_cell.length_a   1.000
_cell.length_b   1.000
_cell.length_c   1.000
_cell.angle_alpha   90.00
_cell.angle_beta   90.00
_cell.angle_gamma   90.00
#
_symmetry.space_group_name_H-M   'P 1'
#
loop_
_entity.id
_entity.type
_entity.pdbx_description
1 polymer ?
#
loop_
_entity_poly.entity_id
_entity_poly.type
_entity_poly.pdbx_seq_one_letter_code
_entity_poly.pdbx_strand_id
1 'polypeptide(L)'
;MANLPIHLLLLLVLVLGNGAAAASRVARLVGAASTSPRRGLWRSLLAADARRRVGGIGVGLCEEEKVLQVRPGHKARAIGFRDKDTAQGILSGSVHVSRADSEDDVIWYTLCWASNGTRVRGPIQTLPKTGGDLLFELHDPNNPSKGRRLPSGVNQLMVVTASCGGEMDSGPTVDIVDRVELPIKEIFRDTLRGGLM
;
A
#
# COMPACT_ATOMS: atom_id res chain seq x y z
N MET A 1 28.77 -32.45 19.22
CA MET A 1 27.58 -32.09 18.43
C MET A 1 27.14 -30.71 18.91
N ALA A 2 27.34 -29.67 18.10
CA ALA A 2 27.10 -28.29 18.50
C ALA A 2 25.63 -27.91 18.23
N ASN A 3 24.91 -27.52 19.27
CA ASN A 3 23.53 -27.06 19.20
C ASN A 3 23.54 -25.59 18.75
N LEU A 4 23.10 -25.33 17.52
CA LEU A 4 22.96 -23.96 17.03
C LEU A 4 21.62 -23.37 17.53
N PRO A 5 21.62 -22.11 18.01
CA PRO A 5 20.43 -21.46 18.53
C PRO A 5 19.42 -21.16 17.41
N ILE A 6 18.14 -21.45 17.68
CA ILE A 6 17.00 -21.32 16.75
C ILE A 6 16.88 -19.90 16.14
N HIS A 7 17.36 -18.88 16.84
CA HIS A 7 17.38 -17.50 16.35
C HIS A 7 18.26 -17.29 15.10
N LEU A 8 19.31 -18.10 14.90
CA LEU A 8 20.15 -17.99 13.70
C LEU A 8 19.45 -18.53 12.44
N LEU A 9 18.48 -19.42 12.61
CA LEU A 9 17.76 -20.06 11.50
C LEU A 9 16.68 -19.14 10.92
N LEU A 10 16.08 -18.26 11.75
CA LEU A 10 15.10 -17.27 11.29
C LEU A 10 15.75 -16.15 10.46
N LEU A 11 16.98 -15.77 10.80
CA LEU A 11 17.72 -14.72 10.10
C LEU A 11 18.16 -15.16 8.69
N LEU A 12 18.42 -16.46 8.49
CA LEU A 12 18.74 -17.00 7.16
C LEU A 12 17.55 -16.97 6.20
N VAL A 13 16.32 -17.11 6.72
CA VAL A 13 15.09 -17.08 5.92
C VAL A 13 14.74 -15.64 5.49
N LEU A 14 15.12 -14.63 6.26
CA LEU A 14 14.89 -13.22 5.91
C LEU A 14 15.89 -12.66 4.89
N VAL A 15 17.12 -13.17 4.85
CA VAL A 15 18.14 -12.72 3.86
C VAL A 15 17.91 -13.35 2.47
N LEU A 16 17.22 -14.49 2.40
CA LEU A 16 16.91 -15.17 1.14
C LEU A 16 15.51 -14.79 0.62
N GLY A 17 15.36 -13.52 0.23
CA GLY A 17 14.40 -12.96 -0.73
C GLY A 17 13.01 -13.61 -0.89
N ASN A 18 11.96 -12.81 -0.65
CA ASN A 18 10.56 -13.06 -1.00
C ASN A 18 10.35 -13.20 -2.53
N GLY A 19 10.79 -14.31 -3.09
CA GLY A 19 10.48 -14.74 -4.45
C GLY A 19 9.76 -16.09 -4.39
N ALA A 20 8.50 -16.13 -4.84
CA ALA A 20 7.64 -17.31 -4.85
C ALA A 20 8.18 -18.52 -5.66
N ALA A 21 9.38 -18.43 -6.25
CA ALA A 21 10.06 -19.52 -6.95
C ALA A 21 11.13 -20.24 -6.10
N ALA A 22 11.47 -19.76 -4.89
CA ALA A 22 12.55 -20.34 -4.07
C ALA A 22 12.09 -21.41 -3.06
N ALA A 23 10.78 -21.60 -2.84
CA ALA A 23 10.25 -22.54 -1.85
C ALA A 23 10.43 -24.02 -2.24
N SER A 24 10.74 -24.34 -3.51
CA SER A 24 10.82 -25.72 -3.99
C SER A 24 12.19 -26.39 -3.90
N ARG A 25 13.25 -25.68 -3.48
CA ARG A 25 14.62 -26.24 -3.41
C ARG A 25 15.12 -26.61 -2.01
N VAL A 26 14.54 -26.09 -0.93
CA VAL A 26 14.94 -26.47 0.44
C VAL A 26 14.36 -27.82 0.86
N ALA A 27 13.20 -28.21 0.31
CA ALA A 27 12.59 -29.52 0.55
C ALA A 27 13.38 -30.71 -0.06
N ARG A 28 14.39 -30.46 -0.90
CA ARG A 28 15.19 -31.52 -1.56
C ARG A 28 16.52 -31.83 -0.88
N LEU A 29 16.89 -31.10 0.17
CA LEU A 29 18.18 -31.27 0.86
C LEU A 29 18.09 -31.98 2.22
N VAL A 30 16.87 -32.34 2.68
CA VAL A 30 16.65 -33.05 3.97
C VAL A 30 16.14 -34.49 3.74
N GLY A 31 16.36 -35.04 2.55
CA GLY A 31 15.81 -36.32 2.12
C GLY A 31 16.85 -37.39 1.84
N ALA A 32 17.78 -37.66 2.76
CA ALA A 32 18.63 -38.86 2.69
C ALA A 32 19.34 -39.15 4.01
N ALA A 33 18.63 -39.70 5.00
CA ALA A 33 19.15 -40.71 5.94
C ALA A 33 18.15 -40.90 7.10
N SER A 34 17.57 -42.09 7.18
CA SER A 34 17.30 -42.83 8.41
C SER A 34 16.03 -43.66 8.26
N THR A 35 16.24 -44.90 7.81
CA THR A 35 15.33 -46.01 7.99
C THR A 35 15.38 -46.46 9.46
N SER A 36 14.34 -46.21 10.23
CA SER A 36 14.08 -46.93 11.47
C SER A 36 12.58 -47.13 11.66
N PRO A 37 12.10 -48.40 11.71
CA PRO A 37 10.71 -48.72 11.95
C PRO A 37 10.52 -48.92 13.45
N ARG A 38 10.07 -47.87 14.17
CA ARG A 38 9.41 -48.06 15.46
C ARG A 38 8.03 -47.43 15.43
N ARG A 39 7.08 -48.33 15.16
CA ARG A 39 5.66 -48.20 15.47
C ARG A 39 5.50 -47.89 16.96
N GLY A 40 4.57 -47.00 17.28
CA GLY A 40 3.97 -46.91 18.60
C GLY A 40 4.19 -45.56 19.27
N LEU A 41 3.08 -44.93 19.67
CA LEU A 41 2.98 -43.90 20.70
C LEU A 41 3.38 -42.45 20.38
N TRP A 42 2.88 -41.86 19.29
CA TRP A 42 2.85 -40.38 19.17
C TRP A 42 1.50 -39.79 18.73
N ARG A 43 0.40 -40.56 18.77
CA ARG A 43 -0.95 -40.07 18.42
C ARG A 43 -1.61 -39.17 19.48
N SER A 44 -0.90 -38.69 20.51
CA SER A 44 -1.53 -38.01 21.64
C SER A 44 -0.94 -36.65 22.02
N LEU A 45 -0.16 -36.00 21.15
CA LEU A 45 0.47 -34.69 21.45
C LEU A 45 0.34 -33.66 20.31
N LEU A 46 -0.72 -33.77 19.51
CA LEU A 46 -1.14 -32.76 18.52
C LEU A 46 -2.66 -32.53 18.58
N ALA A 47 -3.23 -32.60 19.79
CA ALA A 47 -4.64 -32.34 20.05
C ALA A 47 -4.84 -31.46 21.30
N ALA A 48 -3.88 -30.58 21.60
CA ALA A 48 -3.93 -29.73 22.79
C ALA A 48 -3.27 -28.36 22.57
N ASP A 49 -3.65 -27.63 21.50
CA ASP A 49 -3.64 -26.15 21.56
C ASP A 49 -4.50 -25.50 20.45
N ALA A 50 -5.76 -25.89 20.33
CA ALA A 50 -6.67 -25.32 19.33
C ALA A 50 -8.04 -24.89 19.89
N ARG A 51 -8.14 -24.67 21.22
CA ARG A 51 -9.37 -24.20 21.88
C ARG A 51 -9.06 -23.33 23.10
N ARG A 52 -8.56 -22.10 22.89
CA ARG A 52 -8.75 -21.00 23.86
C ARG A 52 -8.36 -19.62 23.29
N ARG A 53 -9.23 -19.09 22.44
CA ARG A 53 -9.83 -17.73 22.54
C ARG A 53 -10.58 -17.45 21.25
N VAL A 54 -11.77 -18.05 21.17
CA VAL A 54 -12.92 -17.37 20.60
C VAL A 54 -13.16 -16.20 21.55
N GLY A 55 -12.78 -14.99 21.15
CA GLY A 55 -12.81 -13.82 22.02
C GLY A 55 -12.08 -12.65 21.38
N GLY A 56 -12.74 -12.03 20.40
CA GLY A 56 -12.41 -10.70 19.90
C GLY A 56 -11.21 -10.66 18.98
N ILE A 57 -11.44 -10.81 17.67
CA ILE A 57 -10.63 -10.09 16.69
C ILE A 57 -10.90 -8.62 17.00
N GLY A 58 -10.05 -8.03 17.85
CA GLY A 58 -10.03 -6.62 18.16
C GLY A 58 -9.63 -5.87 16.91
N VAL A 59 -10.58 -5.70 15.99
CA VAL A 59 -10.75 -4.41 15.35
C VAL A 59 -10.82 -3.41 16.50
N GLY A 60 -9.67 -2.84 16.87
CA GLY A 60 -9.52 -1.73 17.80
C GLY A 60 -10.20 -0.51 17.21
N LEU A 61 -11.51 -0.61 17.11
CA LEU A 61 -12.45 0.41 16.69
C LEU A 61 -12.56 1.30 17.90
N CYS A 62 -11.74 2.35 17.93
CA CYS A 62 -11.92 3.55 18.75
C CYS A 62 -12.74 3.23 20.00
N GLU A 63 -12.18 2.43 20.93
CA GLU A 63 -12.98 1.83 21.99
C GLU A 63 -13.77 2.92 22.68
N GLU A 64 -15.05 2.62 22.88
CA GLU A 64 -16.19 3.47 23.25
C GLU A 64 -16.07 4.07 24.66
N GLU A 65 -14.87 4.48 25.06
CA GLU A 65 -14.73 5.52 26.05
C GLU A 65 -15.17 6.82 25.36
N LYS A 66 -16.03 7.59 26.02
CA LYS A 66 -16.63 8.83 25.52
C LYS A 66 -15.58 9.96 25.42
N VAL A 67 -14.46 9.66 24.77
CA VAL A 67 -13.49 10.63 24.27
C VAL A 67 -14.29 11.46 23.29
N LEU A 68 -14.43 12.75 23.60
CA LEU A 68 -15.12 13.71 22.75
C LEU A 68 -14.63 13.47 21.31
N GLN A 69 -15.54 13.06 20.43
CA GLN A 69 -15.25 12.82 19.01
C GLN A 69 -14.94 14.16 18.35
N VAL A 70 -13.71 14.62 18.55
CA VAL A 70 -13.21 15.89 18.05
C VAL A 70 -12.60 15.63 16.68
N ARG A 71 -13.12 16.35 15.68
CA ARG A 71 -12.49 16.41 14.36
C ARG A 71 -11.06 16.96 14.50
N PRO A 72 -10.10 16.47 13.71
CA PRO A 72 -8.75 17.03 13.74
C PRO A 72 -8.78 18.55 13.50
N GLY A 73 -8.06 19.29 14.33
CA GLY A 73 -7.75 20.72 14.16
C GLY A 73 -6.51 20.96 13.31
N HIS A 74 -5.60 19.97 13.18
CA HIS A 74 -4.40 20.12 12.37
C HIS A 74 -4.55 19.52 10.97
N LYS A 75 -4.30 20.35 9.95
CA LYS A 75 -4.29 19.96 8.53
C LYS A 75 -2.93 19.40 8.13
N ALA A 76 -2.91 18.54 7.13
CA ALA A 76 -1.67 18.23 6.41
C ALA A 76 -1.06 19.53 5.85
N ARG A 77 0.27 19.66 5.88
CA ARG A 77 0.95 20.89 5.47
C ARG A 77 0.93 21.08 3.96
N ALA A 78 1.15 20.00 3.20
CA ALA A 78 1.19 20.02 1.74
C ALA A 78 0.94 18.62 1.15
N ILE A 79 0.58 18.59 -0.13
CA ILE A 79 0.61 17.39 -0.97
C ILE A 79 1.37 17.72 -2.25
N GLY A 80 2.14 16.76 -2.76
CA GLY A 80 2.77 16.80 -4.08
C GLY A 80 2.49 15.50 -4.83
N PHE A 81 2.42 15.58 -6.16
CA PHE A 81 2.22 14.42 -7.02
C PHE A 81 3.13 14.50 -8.24
N ARG A 82 3.68 13.35 -8.65
CA ARG A 82 4.44 13.20 -9.88
C ARG A 82 3.93 11.98 -10.65
N ASP A 83 3.31 12.26 -11.79
CA ASP A 83 2.89 11.23 -12.72
C ASP A 83 4.10 10.59 -13.42
N LYS A 84 4.04 9.27 -13.55
CA LYS A 84 5.00 8.38 -14.21
C LYS A 84 4.37 7.66 -15.39
N ASP A 85 3.03 7.62 -15.50
CA ASP A 85 2.35 7.06 -16.67
C ASP A 85 2.30 8.10 -17.79
N THR A 86 2.43 7.66 -19.03
CA THR A 86 2.29 8.54 -20.21
C THR A 86 1.04 8.24 -21.03
N ALA A 87 0.25 7.25 -20.61
CA ALA A 87 -1.00 6.90 -21.24
C ALA A 87 -2.10 7.90 -20.87
N GLN A 88 -2.77 8.45 -21.88
CA GLN A 88 -3.85 9.42 -21.69
C GLN A 88 -4.95 8.92 -20.75
N GLY A 89 -5.25 9.72 -19.73
CA GLY A 89 -6.29 9.47 -18.73
C GLY A 89 -5.92 8.42 -17.68
N ILE A 90 -4.67 7.99 -17.62
CA ILE A 90 -4.14 7.04 -16.65
C ILE A 90 -3.09 7.73 -15.80
N LEU A 91 -3.17 7.59 -14.48
CA LEU A 91 -2.20 8.17 -13.54
C LEU A 91 -1.46 7.07 -12.81
N SER A 92 -0.14 7.18 -12.74
CA SER A 92 0.68 6.35 -11.85
C SER A 92 1.80 7.16 -11.24
N GLY A 93 2.28 6.82 -10.06
CA GLY A 93 3.50 7.43 -9.52
C GLY A 93 3.37 7.93 -8.09
N SER A 94 4.33 8.75 -7.68
CA SER A 94 4.52 9.03 -6.26
C SER A 94 3.71 10.25 -5.80
N VAL A 95 2.88 10.03 -4.78
CA VAL A 95 2.20 11.04 -3.98
C VAL A 95 3.01 11.26 -2.71
N HIS A 96 3.45 12.50 -2.50
CA HIS A 96 4.14 12.92 -1.29
C HIS A 96 3.19 13.74 -0.42
N VAL A 97 2.99 13.34 0.83
CA VAL A 97 2.14 14.05 1.78
C VAL A 97 3.03 14.58 2.90
N SER A 98 3.11 15.90 3.02
CA SER A 98 3.80 16.50 4.16
C SER A 98 2.92 16.45 5.39
N ARG A 99 3.48 15.97 6.50
CA ARG A 99 2.75 15.82 7.75
C ARG A 99 2.18 17.16 8.24
N ALA A 100 1.16 17.07 9.08
CA ALA A 100 0.67 18.21 9.83
C ALA A 100 1.74 18.75 10.81
N ASP A 101 1.63 20.03 11.19
CA ASP A 101 2.57 20.65 12.13
C ASP A 101 2.57 19.92 13.49
N SER A 102 1.37 19.51 13.95
CA SER A 102 1.16 18.52 15.00
C SER A 102 0.24 17.39 14.50
N GLU A 103 0.48 16.17 14.97
CA GLU A 103 -0.36 15.00 14.70
C GLU A 103 -1.03 14.47 15.98
N ASP A 104 -1.13 15.27 17.04
CA ASP A 104 -1.69 14.83 18.33
C ASP A 104 -3.15 14.37 18.21
N ASP A 105 -3.91 15.02 17.33
CA ASP A 105 -5.32 14.78 17.03
C ASP A 105 -5.56 14.10 15.68
N VAL A 106 -4.50 13.78 14.95
CA VAL A 106 -4.56 13.05 13.67
C VAL A 106 -4.36 11.56 13.96
N ILE A 107 -5.12 10.68 13.30
CA ILE A 107 -4.88 9.22 13.34
C ILE A 107 -4.46 8.72 11.96
N TRP A 108 -5.11 9.22 10.91
CA TRP A 108 -4.76 8.91 9.53
C TRP A 108 -4.97 10.11 8.61
N TYR A 109 -4.37 10.01 7.43
CA TYR A 109 -4.57 10.88 6.29
C TYR A 109 -5.43 10.15 5.27
N THR A 110 -6.42 10.83 4.71
CA THR A 110 -7.26 10.30 3.64
C THR A 110 -6.93 11.03 2.33
N LEU A 111 -6.40 10.29 1.37
CA LEU A 111 -6.14 10.77 0.01
C LEU A 111 -7.42 10.66 -0.82
N CYS A 112 -7.83 11.74 -1.47
CA CYS A 112 -9.11 11.87 -2.16
C CYS A 112 -8.96 12.50 -3.55
N TRP A 113 -9.91 12.19 -4.43
CA TRP A 113 -10.08 12.93 -5.68
C TRP A 113 -10.77 14.26 -5.42
N ALA A 114 -10.25 15.34 -6.03
CA ALA A 114 -10.78 16.67 -5.89
C ALA A 114 -10.92 17.41 -7.22
N SER A 115 -11.74 18.44 -7.21
CA SER A 115 -11.91 19.39 -8.30
C SER A 115 -12.05 20.78 -7.71
N ASN A 116 -11.15 21.69 -8.08
CA ASN A 116 -11.15 23.08 -7.62
C ASN A 116 -11.28 23.22 -6.08
N GLY A 117 -10.47 22.47 -5.33
CA GLY A 117 -10.45 22.49 -3.86
C GLY A 117 -11.61 21.75 -3.20
N THR A 118 -12.48 21.09 -3.97
CA THR A 118 -13.65 20.36 -3.45
C THR A 118 -13.53 18.87 -3.70
N ARG A 119 -13.81 18.04 -2.69
CA ARG A 119 -13.82 16.58 -2.83
C ARG A 119 -14.93 16.13 -3.80
N VAL A 120 -14.59 15.33 -4.81
CA VAL A 120 -15.54 14.87 -5.84
C VAL A 120 -16.00 13.42 -5.61
N ARG A 121 -15.11 12.57 -5.10
CA ARG A 121 -15.37 11.13 -4.91
C ARG A 121 -14.88 10.63 -3.56
N GLY A 122 -15.20 9.37 -3.27
CA GLY A 122 -14.71 8.64 -2.10
C GLY A 122 -13.18 8.53 -2.04
N PRO A 123 -12.67 8.01 -0.92
CA PRO A 123 -11.23 7.95 -0.67
C PRO A 123 -10.51 7.05 -1.68
N ILE A 124 -9.33 7.49 -2.09
CA ILE A 124 -8.39 6.73 -2.91
C ILE A 124 -7.65 5.73 -2.02
N GLN A 125 -7.14 6.23 -0.89
CA GLN A 125 -6.35 5.48 0.08
C GLN A 125 -6.38 6.19 1.44
N THR A 126 -6.38 5.40 2.51
CA THR A 126 -6.14 5.88 3.87
C THR A 126 -4.72 5.50 4.30
N LEU A 127 -3.99 6.47 4.84
CA LEU A 127 -2.58 6.34 5.24
C LEU A 127 -2.47 6.60 6.74
N PRO A 128 -1.96 5.66 7.55
CA PRO A 128 -1.76 5.91 8.97
C PRO A 128 -0.72 7.02 9.17
N LYS A 129 -0.88 7.83 10.23
CA LYS A 129 0.17 8.79 10.61
C LYS A 129 1.46 8.06 11.00
N THR A 130 2.60 8.71 10.80
CA THR A 130 3.92 8.14 11.10
C THR A 130 4.82 9.06 11.92
N GLY A 131 4.39 10.29 12.24
CA GLY A 131 5.26 11.34 12.79
C GLY A 131 6.16 12.01 11.75
N GLY A 132 6.09 11.58 10.47
CA GLY A 132 6.92 12.05 9.36
C GLY A 132 6.10 12.27 8.08
N ASP A 133 6.76 12.79 7.05
CA ASP A 133 6.16 12.89 5.72
C ASP A 133 5.89 11.48 5.15
N LEU A 134 4.82 11.33 4.39
CA LEU A 134 4.37 10.06 3.83
C LEU A 134 4.64 10.00 2.34
N LEU A 135 5.05 8.83 1.86
CA LEU A 135 5.19 8.52 0.44
C LEU A 135 4.22 7.40 0.08
N PHE A 136 3.36 7.64 -0.90
CA PHE A 136 2.42 6.67 -1.42
C PHE A 136 2.57 6.54 -2.94
N GLU A 137 2.67 5.32 -3.45
CA GLU A 137 2.69 5.08 -4.90
C GLU A 137 1.25 4.85 -5.38
N LEU A 138 0.75 5.75 -6.22
CA LEU A 138 -0.57 5.65 -6.86
C LEU A 138 -0.53 4.62 -7.98
N HIS A 139 -1.35 3.57 -7.85
CA HIS A 139 -1.53 2.51 -8.85
C HIS A 139 -2.96 1.95 -8.81
N ASP A 140 -3.28 1.07 -9.76
CA ASP A 140 -4.52 0.30 -9.75
C ASP A 140 -4.53 -0.67 -8.55
N PRO A 141 -5.57 -0.67 -7.71
CA PRO A 141 -5.59 -1.49 -6.49
C PRO A 141 -5.54 -2.99 -6.77
N ASN A 142 -5.90 -3.44 -7.97
CA ASN A 142 -5.86 -4.85 -8.37
C ASN A 142 -4.57 -5.20 -9.14
N ASN A 143 -3.82 -4.19 -9.61
CA ASN A 143 -2.60 -4.42 -10.38
C ASN A 143 -1.58 -3.28 -10.16
N PRO A 144 -0.56 -3.48 -9.31
CA PRO A 144 0.43 -2.44 -9.00
C PRO A 144 1.31 -2.04 -10.18
N SER A 145 1.32 -2.83 -11.26
CA SER A 145 2.04 -2.51 -12.49
C SER A 145 1.23 -1.62 -13.45
N LYS A 146 0.00 -1.23 -13.10
CA LYS A 146 -0.86 -0.38 -13.92
C LYS A 146 -1.22 0.90 -13.18
N GLY A 147 -1.28 2.01 -13.91
CA GLY A 147 -1.85 3.24 -13.40
C GLY A 147 -3.36 3.15 -13.19
N ARG A 148 -3.89 4.09 -12.43
CA ARG A 148 -5.31 4.22 -12.11
C ARG A 148 -5.95 5.19 -13.10
N ARG A 149 -7.15 4.83 -13.59
CA ARG A 149 -7.92 5.71 -14.50
C ARG A 149 -8.36 6.99 -13.78
N LEU A 150 -8.08 8.15 -14.37
CA LEU A 150 -8.54 9.46 -13.89
C LEU A 150 -10.05 9.58 -14.05
N PRO A 151 -10.84 9.80 -12.97
CA PRO A 151 -12.28 10.00 -13.09
C PRO A 151 -12.61 11.31 -13.82
N SER A 152 -13.74 11.34 -14.53
CA SER A 152 -14.20 12.57 -15.21
C SER A 152 -14.52 13.68 -14.21
N GLY A 153 -14.12 14.91 -14.51
CA GLY A 153 -14.36 16.09 -13.67
C GLY A 153 -13.37 16.27 -12.52
N VAL A 154 -12.38 15.38 -12.39
CA VAL A 154 -11.29 15.49 -11.41
C VAL A 154 -10.10 16.18 -12.05
N ASN A 155 -9.59 17.22 -11.40
CA ASN A 155 -8.36 17.92 -11.82
C ASN A 155 -7.32 18.04 -10.70
N GLN A 156 -7.63 17.55 -9.49
CA GLN A 156 -6.77 17.68 -8.32
C GLN A 156 -6.76 16.41 -7.45
N LEU A 157 -5.66 16.22 -6.71
CA LEU A 157 -5.61 15.36 -5.54
C LEU A 157 -5.75 16.21 -4.28
N MET A 158 -6.41 15.69 -3.27
CA MET A 158 -6.56 16.32 -1.96
C MET A 158 -6.15 15.34 -0.87
N VAL A 159 -5.52 15.84 0.19
CA VAL A 159 -5.35 15.10 1.44
C VAL A 159 -6.13 15.79 2.54
N VAL A 160 -6.89 15.01 3.30
CA VAL A 160 -7.48 15.47 4.56
C VAL A 160 -6.88 14.68 5.72
N THR A 161 -6.81 15.30 6.90
CA THR A 161 -6.53 14.60 8.14
C THR A 161 -7.84 14.08 8.74
N ALA A 162 -7.74 12.97 9.47
CA ALA A 162 -8.88 12.31 10.07
C ALA A 162 -8.51 11.67 11.41
N SER A 163 -9.51 11.60 12.29
CA SER A 163 -9.46 10.97 13.61
C SER A 163 -10.68 10.06 13.79
N CYS A 164 -10.78 9.43 14.97
CA CYS A 164 -12.00 8.72 15.39
C CYS A 164 -13.23 9.65 15.45
N GLY A 165 -13.03 10.98 15.54
CA GLY A 165 -14.11 11.98 15.55
C GLY A 165 -14.56 12.44 14.16
N GLY A 166 -13.95 11.93 13.10
CA GLY A 166 -14.28 12.24 11.71
C GLY A 166 -13.11 12.81 10.93
N GLU A 167 -13.40 13.22 9.70
CA GLU A 167 -12.43 13.84 8.80
C GLU A 167 -12.59 15.35 8.78
N MET A 168 -11.51 16.08 8.45
CA MET A 168 -11.62 17.49 8.12
C MET A 168 -12.38 17.70 6.80
N ASP A 169 -13.14 18.80 6.71
CA ASP A 169 -13.91 19.13 5.50
C ASP A 169 -13.04 19.56 4.31
N SER A 170 -11.80 19.99 4.58
CA SER A 170 -10.84 20.46 3.57
C SER A 170 -9.39 20.18 3.99
N GLY A 171 -8.50 20.13 3.02
CA GLY A 171 -7.06 20.06 3.22
C GLY A 171 -6.29 20.52 1.98
N PRO A 172 -4.96 20.40 1.97
CA PRO A 172 -4.15 20.84 0.84
C PRO A 172 -4.47 20.04 -0.43
N THR A 173 -4.36 20.70 -1.56
CA THR A 173 -4.59 20.13 -2.90
C THR A 173 -3.38 20.30 -3.80
N VAL A 174 -3.23 19.41 -4.77
CA VAL A 174 -2.26 19.51 -5.86
C VAL A 174 -2.96 19.25 -7.19
N ASP A 175 -2.65 20.06 -8.20
CA ASP A 175 -3.17 19.86 -9.56
C ASP A 175 -2.60 18.58 -10.17
N ILE A 176 -3.47 17.85 -10.86
CA ILE A 176 -3.11 16.67 -11.63
C ILE A 176 -2.74 17.14 -13.04
N VAL A 177 -1.51 16.84 -13.46
CA VAL A 177 -1.06 17.05 -14.84
C VAL A 177 -0.75 15.69 -15.44
N ASP A 178 -1.66 15.21 -16.28
CA ASP A 178 -1.49 13.99 -17.08
C ASP A 178 -0.50 14.26 -18.21
N ARG A 179 0.66 13.60 -18.17
CA ARG A 179 1.72 13.79 -19.15
C ARG A 179 1.54 12.82 -20.30
N VAL A 180 0.67 13.18 -21.24
CA VAL A 180 0.46 12.38 -22.45
C VAL A 180 1.68 12.49 -23.37
N GLU A 181 2.41 11.39 -23.54
CA GLU A 181 3.43 11.31 -24.59
C GLU A 181 2.71 11.15 -25.93
N LEU A 182 2.86 12.14 -26.82
CA LEU A 182 2.30 12.03 -28.16
C LEU A 182 2.96 10.85 -28.89
N PRO A 183 2.19 10.06 -29.67
CA PRO A 183 2.74 8.98 -30.47
C PRO A 183 3.52 9.57 -31.66
N ILE A 184 4.70 10.16 -31.41
CA ILE A 184 5.60 10.72 -32.43
C ILE A 184 5.94 9.64 -33.48
N LYS A 185 6.00 8.37 -33.04
CA LYS A 185 6.26 7.23 -33.91
C LYS A 185 5.19 6.99 -34.98
N GLU A 186 3.96 7.46 -34.78
CA GLU A 186 2.91 7.33 -35.79
C GLU A 186 2.96 8.46 -36.82
N ILE A 187 3.25 9.69 -36.39
CA ILE A 187 3.35 10.85 -37.29
C ILE A 187 4.43 10.65 -38.36
N PHE A 188 5.57 10.04 -38.00
CA PHE A 188 6.67 9.82 -38.94
C PHE A 188 6.58 8.53 -39.74
N ARG A 189 5.63 7.63 -39.44
CA ARG A 189 5.53 6.34 -40.16
C ARG A 189 5.03 6.52 -41.59
N ASP A 190 4.14 7.47 -41.79
CA ASP A 190 3.54 7.74 -43.11
C ASP A 190 4.41 8.70 -43.94
N THR A 191 5.23 9.53 -43.29
CA THR A 191 6.09 10.52 -43.97
C THR A 191 7.29 9.88 -44.69
N LEU A 192 7.72 8.67 -44.30
CA LEU A 192 8.90 7.99 -44.88
C LEU A 192 8.57 6.90 -45.92
N ARG A 193 7.29 6.69 -46.27
CA ARG A 193 6.90 5.70 -47.30
C ARG A 193 6.76 6.26 -48.72
N GLY A 194 6.81 7.58 -48.90
CA GLY A 194 6.67 8.23 -50.21
C GLY A 194 7.98 8.81 -50.72
N GLY A 195 8.78 8.03 -51.44
CA GLY A 195 10.03 8.51 -52.02
C GLY A 195 10.68 7.56 -53.02
N LEU A 196 9.87 6.90 -53.87
CA LEU A 196 10.28 6.25 -55.11
C LEU A 196 9.01 6.01 -55.95
N MET A 197 8.58 7.08 -56.64
CA MET A 197 7.77 6.99 -57.84
C MET A 197 8.55 7.66 -58.97
#